data_AF-A0A7Y7TUZ8-F1
#
_entry.id   AF-A0A7Y7TUZ8-F1
#
_cell.length_a   1.000
_cell.length_b   1.000
_cell.length_c   1.000
_cell.angle_alpha   90.00
_cell.angle_beta   90.00
_cell.angle_gamma   90.00
#
_symmetry.space_group_name_H-M   'P 1'
#
loop_
_entity.id
_entity.type
_entity.pdbx_description
1 polymer ?
#
loop_
_entity_poly.entity_id
_entity_poly.type
_entity_poly.pdbx_seq_one_letter_code
_entity_poly.pdbx_strand_id
1 'polypeptide(L)'
;MPYLKFDSPSGFADNKGSCDSFVNYLSKEDFRDESLTKEFFFNHNSEEILDYQVIDAIDNNRKGLSKTAAKFYTGSINFSEEELMFIGNDPEKIKDYSIKVMEQYANQFNKGISISDINWFGKIEYHRYYKGDEEEVKNGTRTQGDEKNGLQTHVHFLIGHMSKNGKKKLSPKTNHRDTQKGPIKGGFNRDEFKQRGEGIFDQMFGYLRPLEESYNYYKVKSNGAISDRVEIIQQHSNEKVKKETYLSQSEEQKEFRINQLANYICHGIDKNNLKKIDTEALLRFEKRTDYNGYIYRSLVNLNRMCKQGKTPNEYDLTQKVIGFASYLELRKNFHHSSGINKPISFIQERSNEFKEVFSTSFSLSNSISDNYSDEDPAEMQRRKKKKKGSQKRDQGMSI
;
A
#
# COMPACT_ATOMS: atom_id res chain seq x y z
N MET A 1 -8.72 -3.56 2.81
CA MET A 1 -8.26 -2.35 3.55
C MET A 1 -7.07 -2.74 4.40
N PRO A 2 -5.94 -2.00 4.35
CA PRO A 2 -4.89 -2.17 5.32
C PRO A 2 -5.42 -1.58 6.61
N TYR A 3 -6.05 -2.43 7.42
CA TYR A 3 -6.75 -2.04 8.60
C TYR A 3 -5.74 -1.72 9.69
N LEU A 4 -5.54 -0.43 9.92
CA LEU A 4 -4.71 0.07 11.02
C LEU A 4 -5.44 -0.09 12.34
N LYS A 5 -4.86 -0.88 13.24
CA LYS A 5 -5.42 -1.15 14.56
C LYS A 5 -4.41 -0.83 15.63
N PHE A 6 -4.80 -0.06 16.64
CA PHE A 6 -4.06 0.00 17.90
C PHE A 6 -4.62 -1.04 18.85
N ASP A 7 -3.74 -1.69 19.59
CA ASP A 7 -4.15 -2.68 20.57
C ASP A 7 -4.64 -2.02 21.86
N SER A 8 -5.32 -2.83 22.66
CA SER A 8 -5.58 -2.57 24.06
C SER A 8 -4.83 -3.62 24.86
N PRO A 9 -3.51 -3.43 25.05
CA PRO A 9 -2.68 -4.46 25.66
C PRO A 9 -3.08 -4.62 27.13
N SER A 10 -3.18 -5.87 27.57
CA SER A 10 -3.52 -6.25 28.94
C SER A 10 -2.83 -7.56 29.30
N GLY A 11 -2.57 -7.79 30.59
CA GLY A 11 -1.88 -8.99 31.04
C GLY A 11 -0.42 -9.03 30.58
N PHE A 12 0.00 -10.12 29.94
CA PHE A 12 1.39 -10.33 29.49
C PHE A 12 1.90 -9.26 28.49
N ALA A 13 1.00 -8.60 27.76
CA ALA A 13 1.34 -7.51 26.85
C ALA A 13 1.13 -6.11 27.45
N ASP A 14 0.91 -5.96 28.78
CA ASP A 14 0.66 -4.65 29.40
C ASP A 14 1.73 -3.63 29.02
N ASN A 15 1.29 -2.44 28.63
CA ASN A 15 2.14 -1.40 28.12
C ASN A 15 2.62 -0.41 29.18
N LYS A 16 2.35 -0.64 30.47
CA LYS A 16 2.83 0.20 31.58
C LYS A 16 4.25 -0.17 32.05
N GLY A 17 4.73 -1.35 31.66
CA GLY A 17 6.04 -1.89 32.02
C GLY A 17 7.05 -1.82 30.88
N SER A 18 7.93 -2.84 30.85
CA SER A 18 8.86 -3.08 29.75
C SER A 18 8.12 -3.58 28.51
N CYS A 19 8.65 -3.31 27.31
CA CYS A 19 8.15 -3.96 26.08
C CYS A 19 8.74 -5.35 25.83
N ASP A 20 9.65 -5.86 26.68
CA ASP A 20 10.32 -7.16 26.55
C ASP A 20 9.35 -8.30 26.26
N SER A 21 8.28 -8.46 27.06
CA SER A 21 7.26 -9.49 26.85
C SER A 21 6.62 -9.43 25.46
N PHE A 22 6.35 -8.22 24.95
CA PHE A 22 5.74 -8.04 23.64
C PHE A 22 6.74 -8.35 22.51
N VAL A 23 7.99 -7.90 22.65
CA VAL A 23 9.06 -8.19 21.68
C VAL A 23 9.31 -9.69 21.59
N ASN A 24 9.48 -10.36 22.73
CA ASN A 24 9.67 -11.81 22.81
C ASN A 24 8.48 -12.59 22.22
N TYR A 25 7.25 -12.08 22.38
CA TYR A 25 6.07 -12.69 21.78
C TYR A 25 6.10 -12.67 20.25
N LEU A 26 6.55 -11.58 19.62
CA LEU A 26 6.63 -11.49 18.16
C LEU A 26 7.78 -12.35 17.61
N SER A 27 8.86 -12.52 18.37
CA SER A 27 10.02 -13.32 17.94
C SER A 27 9.85 -14.84 18.11
N LYS A 28 8.71 -15.31 18.62
CA LYS A 28 8.42 -16.76 18.72
C LYS A 28 8.31 -17.44 17.35
N GLU A 29 8.02 -16.69 16.28
CA GLU A 29 7.86 -17.24 14.94
C GLU A 29 9.22 -17.47 14.25
N ASP A 30 10.27 -16.78 14.68
CA ASP A 30 11.65 -16.91 14.15
C ASP A 30 12.23 -18.32 14.29
N PHE A 31 11.62 -19.18 15.12
CA PHE A 31 12.12 -20.51 15.46
C PHE A 31 11.19 -21.66 15.03
N ARG A 32 10.16 -21.38 14.24
CA ARG A 32 9.13 -22.38 13.88
C ARG A 32 9.40 -23.17 12.60
N ASP A 33 10.15 -22.60 11.65
CA ASP A 33 10.32 -23.18 10.33
C ASP A 33 11.78 -23.58 10.05
N GLU A 34 12.01 -24.76 9.48
CA GLU A 34 13.35 -25.27 9.14
C GLU A 34 13.99 -24.50 7.96
N SER A 35 13.21 -23.65 7.27
CA SER A 35 13.65 -22.79 6.18
C SER A 35 14.03 -21.36 6.66
N LEU A 36 15.23 -21.29 7.25
CA LEU A 36 16.10 -20.11 7.41
C LEU A 36 15.64 -18.77 6.78
N THR A 37 14.82 -17.98 7.48
CA THR A 37 14.95 -16.50 7.50
C THR A 37 14.41 -15.97 8.83
N LYS A 38 15.28 -15.41 9.66
CA LYS A 38 14.86 -14.64 10.83
C LYS A 38 14.23 -13.34 10.34
N GLU A 39 12.97 -13.09 10.67
CA GLU A 39 12.35 -11.80 10.39
C GLU A 39 12.74 -10.80 11.49
N PHE A 40 13.54 -9.80 11.10
CA PHE A 40 13.99 -8.77 12.03
C PHE A 40 12.93 -7.69 12.23
N PHE A 41 13.07 -6.93 13.32
CA PHE A 41 12.35 -5.67 13.41
C PHE A 41 12.93 -4.69 12.38
N PHE A 42 12.09 -3.81 11.87
CA PHE A 42 12.48 -2.73 10.96
C PHE A 42 11.93 -1.38 11.42
N ASN A 43 12.53 -0.32 10.92
CA ASN A 43 11.99 1.03 10.96
C ASN A 43 12.46 1.81 9.72
N HIS A 44 12.25 3.12 9.71
CA HIS A 44 12.64 4.01 8.61
C HIS A 44 14.15 4.14 8.35
N ASN A 45 15.02 3.65 9.23
CA ASN A 45 16.48 3.75 9.10
C ASN A 45 17.18 2.40 8.91
N SER A 46 16.55 1.30 9.33
CA SER A 46 17.14 -0.03 9.28
C SER A 46 16.06 -1.08 9.10
N GLU A 47 16.35 -2.09 8.30
CA GLU A 47 15.52 -3.28 8.11
C GLU A 47 15.89 -4.43 9.03
N GLU A 48 17.03 -4.34 9.71
CA GLU A 48 17.58 -5.38 10.56
C GLU A 48 17.85 -4.84 11.96
N ILE A 49 16.83 -4.89 12.81
CA ILE A 49 16.89 -4.44 14.20
C ILE A 49 16.66 -5.64 15.11
N LEU A 50 17.58 -5.84 16.03
CA LEU A 50 17.55 -6.93 17.00
C LEU A 50 16.62 -6.58 18.18
N ASP A 51 16.03 -7.61 18.77
CA ASP A 51 15.08 -7.53 19.89
C ASP A 51 15.60 -6.66 21.03
N TYR A 52 16.86 -6.85 21.45
CA TYR A 52 17.44 -6.04 22.53
C TYR A 52 17.55 -4.55 22.18
N GLN A 53 17.75 -4.21 20.90
CA GLN A 53 17.82 -2.81 20.46
C GLN A 53 16.44 -2.15 20.52
N VAL A 54 15.39 -2.91 20.18
CA VAL A 54 14.00 -2.46 20.32
C VAL A 54 13.67 -2.21 21.79
N ILE A 55 13.98 -3.19 22.65
CA ILE A 55 13.74 -3.10 24.11
C ILE A 55 14.47 -1.91 24.70
N ASP A 56 15.76 -1.76 24.43
CA ASP A 56 16.57 -0.65 24.94
C ASP A 56 16.02 0.72 24.50
N ALA A 57 15.69 0.87 23.22
CA ALA A 57 15.19 2.12 22.67
C ALA A 57 13.85 2.56 23.28
N ILE A 58 12.97 1.62 23.62
CA ILE A 58 11.66 1.91 24.20
C ILE A 58 11.75 2.09 25.72
N ASP A 59 12.43 1.18 26.42
CA ASP A 59 12.46 1.17 27.88
C ASP A 59 13.29 2.31 28.45
N ASN A 60 14.31 2.79 27.74
CA ASN A 60 15.08 3.95 28.14
C ASN A 60 14.43 5.29 27.73
N ASN A 61 13.40 5.28 26.87
CA ASN A 61 12.70 6.49 26.40
C ASN A 61 11.36 6.74 27.13
N ARG A 62 11.33 6.57 28.45
CA ARG A 62 10.11 6.73 29.28
C ARG A 62 10.18 7.78 30.38
N LYS A 63 11.22 8.62 30.37
CA LYS A 63 11.43 9.69 31.37
C LYS A 63 10.22 10.65 31.39
N GLY A 64 9.74 10.97 32.60
CA GLY A 64 8.60 11.88 32.79
C GLY A 64 7.22 11.23 32.68
N LEU A 65 7.13 9.91 32.44
CA LEU A 65 5.87 9.16 32.48
C LEU A 65 5.60 8.62 33.88
N SER A 66 4.36 8.75 34.37
CA SER A 66 3.95 8.17 35.65
C SER A 66 3.98 6.64 35.61
N LYS A 67 4.05 5.98 36.78
CA LYS A 67 4.05 4.50 36.88
C LYS A 67 2.84 3.83 36.22
N THR A 68 1.70 4.51 36.20
CA THR A 68 0.43 4.00 35.64
C THR A 68 0.20 4.37 34.18
N ALA A 69 1.01 5.27 33.63
CA ALA A 69 0.93 5.65 32.22
C ALA A 69 1.53 4.56 31.34
N ALA A 70 0.92 4.36 30.17
CA ALA A 70 1.52 3.60 29.07
C ALA A 70 2.93 4.11 28.77
N LYS A 71 3.86 3.20 28.46
CA LYS A 71 5.26 3.47 28.07
C LYS A 71 5.43 3.36 26.57
N PHE A 72 4.66 2.47 25.95
CA PHE A 72 4.58 2.28 24.52
C PHE A 72 3.14 1.97 24.09
N TYR A 73 2.92 1.98 22.78
CA TYR A 73 1.67 1.60 22.13
C TYR A 73 1.98 0.55 21.08
N THR A 74 1.16 -0.48 21.02
CA THR A 74 1.27 -1.51 19.99
C THR A 74 0.07 -1.47 19.06
N GLY A 75 0.22 -2.11 17.92
CA GLY A 75 -0.86 -2.29 16.98
C GLY A 75 -0.43 -3.16 15.81
N SER A 76 -1.28 -3.18 14.79
CA SER A 76 -0.98 -3.86 13.55
C SER A 76 -1.50 -3.13 12.31
N ILE A 77 -0.80 -3.36 11.21
CA ILE A 77 -1.19 -3.00 9.85
C ILE A 77 -1.66 -4.30 9.19
N ASN A 78 -2.96 -4.41 8.96
CA ASN A 78 -3.59 -5.65 8.52
C ASN A 78 -4.09 -5.51 7.09
N PHE A 79 -3.40 -6.06 6.11
CA PHE A 79 -3.84 -6.05 4.72
C PHE A 79 -5.01 -7.01 4.51
N SER A 80 -5.89 -6.73 3.54
CA SER A 80 -6.78 -7.77 3.02
C SER A 80 -6.01 -8.70 2.09
N GLU A 81 -6.53 -9.91 1.88
CA GLU A 81 -5.93 -10.86 0.94
C GLU A 81 -5.83 -10.25 -0.46
N GLU A 82 -6.84 -9.47 -0.88
CA GLU A 82 -6.84 -8.78 -2.16
C GLU A 82 -5.74 -7.73 -2.28
N GLU A 83 -5.40 -7.03 -1.19
CA GLU A 83 -4.34 -6.03 -1.16
C GLU A 83 -2.96 -6.68 -1.16
N LEU A 84 -2.77 -7.76 -0.40
CA LEU A 84 -1.53 -8.54 -0.44
C LEU A 84 -1.31 -9.10 -1.84
N MET A 85 -2.34 -9.71 -2.42
CA MET A 85 -2.30 -10.22 -3.78
C MET A 85 -2.02 -9.12 -4.80
N PHE A 86 -2.55 -7.91 -4.58
CA PHE A 86 -2.31 -6.75 -5.46
C PHE A 86 -0.87 -6.28 -5.48
N ILE A 87 -0.18 -6.33 -4.33
CA ILE A 87 1.23 -5.92 -4.25
C ILE A 87 2.20 -7.10 -4.43
N GLY A 88 1.68 -8.32 -4.64
CA GLY A 88 2.47 -9.55 -4.81
C GLY A 88 2.93 -10.17 -3.49
N ASN A 89 2.33 -9.80 -2.35
CA ASN A 89 2.75 -10.14 -1.00
C ASN A 89 4.24 -9.87 -0.77
N ASP A 90 4.69 -8.73 -1.29
CA ASP A 90 6.09 -8.31 -1.38
C ASP A 90 6.52 -7.63 -0.06
N PRO A 91 7.48 -8.21 0.69
CA PRO A 91 7.94 -7.66 1.96
C PRO A 91 8.48 -6.23 1.85
N GLU A 92 9.18 -5.88 0.76
CA GLU A 92 9.75 -4.54 0.58
C GLU A 92 8.63 -3.50 0.48
N LYS A 93 7.61 -3.76 -0.36
CA LYS A 93 6.44 -2.88 -0.48
C LYS A 93 5.67 -2.77 0.82
N ILE A 94 5.59 -3.85 1.60
CA ILE A 94 4.94 -3.86 2.92
C ILE A 94 5.72 -2.99 3.91
N LYS A 95 7.06 -3.08 3.94
CA LYS A 95 7.91 -2.22 4.78
C LYS A 95 7.79 -0.75 4.36
N ASP A 96 7.90 -0.44 3.07
CA ASP A 96 7.75 0.92 2.54
C ASP A 96 6.40 1.54 2.88
N TYR A 97 5.32 0.79 2.68
CA TYR A 97 3.98 1.24 3.08
C TYR A 97 3.91 1.50 4.59
N SER A 98 4.47 0.62 5.40
CA SER A 98 4.52 0.76 6.86
C SER A 98 5.29 2.01 7.29
N ILE A 99 6.42 2.32 6.63
CA ILE A 99 7.18 3.55 6.85
C ILE A 99 6.30 4.77 6.54
N LYS A 100 5.58 4.80 5.42
CA LYS A 100 4.66 5.90 5.07
C LYS A 100 3.51 6.05 6.05
N VAL A 101 2.97 4.95 6.56
CA VAL A 101 1.97 4.98 7.64
C VAL A 101 2.56 5.63 8.90
N MET A 102 3.80 5.30 9.27
CA MET A 102 4.45 5.87 10.46
C MET A 102 4.89 7.32 10.27
N GLU A 103 5.18 7.75 9.04
CA GLU A 103 5.34 9.17 8.71
C GLU A 103 4.03 9.93 8.99
N GLN A 104 2.89 9.39 8.55
CA GLN A 104 1.58 10.00 8.85
C GLN A 104 1.24 9.98 10.33
N TYR A 105 1.65 8.95 11.06
CA TYR A 105 1.51 8.89 12.52
C TYR A 105 2.22 10.08 13.19
N ALA A 106 3.48 10.33 12.84
CA ALA A 106 4.26 11.44 13.40
C ALA A 106 3.64 12.81 13.07
N ASN A 107 3.24 12.99 11.81
CA ASN A 107 2.70 14.25 11.31
C ASN A 107 1.37 14.64 11.96
N GLN A 108 0.53 13.66 12.32
CA GLN A 108 -0.80 13.95 12.87
C GLN A 108 -0.77 14.70 14.20
N PHE A 109 0.34 14.61 14.95
CA PHE A 109 0.46 15.31 16.23
C PHE A 109 0.46 16.84 16.11
N ASN A 110 0.69 17.41 14.91
CA ASN A 110 0.76 18.86 14.68
C ASN A 110 1.73 19.57 15.64
N LYS A 111 2.83 18.87 15.97
CA LYS A 111 3.83 19.32 16.95
C LYS A 111 5.20 19.58 16.31
N GLY A 112 5.32 19.60 14.99
CA GLY A 112 6.63 19.63 14.31
C GLY A 112 7.46 18.41 14.69
N ILE A 113 6.88 17.23 14.51
CA ILE A 113 7.48 15.92 14.81
C ILE A 113 7.50 15.17 13.49
N SER A 114 8.64 14.59 13.16
CA SER A 114 8.83 13.73 12.01
C SER A 114 8.93 12.26 12.45
N ILE A 115 8.96 11.34 11.49
CA ILE A 115 9.21 9.93 11.76
C ILE A 115 10.56 9.70 12.46
N SER A 116 11.55 10.57 12.24
CA SER A 116 12.86 10.49 12.89
C SER A 116 12.81 10.82 14.39
N ASP A 117 11.77 11.52 14.84
CA ASP A 117 11.57 11.91 16.24
C ASP A 117 10.82 10.88 17.07
N ILE A 118 10.35 9.78 16.49
CA ILE A 118 9.58 8.74 17.18
C ILE A 118 10.37 7.42 17.25
N ASN A 119 10.32 6.74 18.39
CA ASN A 119 10.81 5.36 18.49
C ASN A 119 9.70 4.43 18.04
N TRP A 120 9.74 3.98 16.79
CA TRP A 120 8.81 2.99 16.25
C TRP A 120 9.58 1.83 15.64
N PHE A 121 8.98 0.64 15.72
CA PHE A 121 9.52 -0.59 15.19
C PHE A 121 8.36 -1.43 14.64
N GLY A 122 8.54 -1.99 13.45
CA GLY A 122 7.62 -2.95 12.83
C GLY A 122 8.27 -4.33 12.74
N LYS A 123 7.46 -5.39 12.68
CA LYS A 123 7.90 -6.76 12.36
C LYS A 123 6.81 -7.40 11.50
N ILE A 124 7.22 -8.03 10.39
CA ILE A 124 6.29 -8.73 9.49
C ILE A 124 5.97 -10.10 10.10
N GLU A 125 4.71 -10.50 10.05
CA GLU A 125 4.27 -11.87 10.35
C GLU A 125 3.47 -12.38 9.14
N TYR A 126 3.75 -13.59 8.69
CA TYR A 126 3.15 -14.17 7.49
C TYR A 126 1.88 -14.99 7.78
N HIS A 127 1.74 -15.45 9.02
CA HIS A 127 0.66 -16.36 9.43
C HIS A 127 -0.25 -15.71 10.45
N ARG A 128 -1.52 -16.11 10.45
CA ARG A 128 -2.46 -15.81 11.54
C ARG A 128 -3.10 -17.08 12.02
N TYR A 129 -3.48 -17.11 13.28
CA TYR A 129 -4.08 -18.28 13.90
C TYR A 129 -5.45 -17.95 14.48
N TYR A 130 -6.36 -18.92 14.44
CA TYR A 130 -7.68 -18.81 15.03
C TYR A 130 -7.58 -18.68 16.57
N LYS A 131 -8.26 -17.68 17.12
CA LYS A 131 -8.33 -17.46 18.58
C LYS A 131 -9.57 -18.12 19.16
N GLY A 132 -9.49 -18.52 20.44
CA GLY A 132 -10.59 -19.22 21.12
C GLY A 132 -11.92 -18.45 21.19
N ASP A 133 -11.88 -17.13 21.03
CA ASP A 133 -13.06 -16.27 21.04
C ASP A 133 -13.68 -16.03 19.66
N GLU A 134 -13.07 -16.53 18.58
CA GLU A 134 -13.60 -16.44 17.22
C GLU A 134 -14.79 -17.38 17.01
N GLU A 135 -15.74 -16.99 16.14
CA GLU A 135 -16.99 -17.73 15.93
C GLU A 135 -16.74 -19.14 15.38
N GLU A 136 -15.75 -19.28 14.50
CA GLU A 136 -15.32 -20.53 13.89
C GLU A 136 -14.77 -21.53 14.92
N VAL A 137 -14.14 -21.02 15.99
CA VAL A 137 -13.70 -21.89 17.09
C VAL A 137 -14.87 -22.22 18.00
N LYS A 138 -15.74 -21.24 18.29
CA LYS A 138 -16.93 -21.44 19.13
C LYS A 138 -17.94 -22.42 18.53
N ASN A 139 -18.07 -22.44 17.20
CA ASN A 139 -18.99 -23.33 16.49
C ASN A 139 -18.34 -24.69 16.09
N GLY A 140 -17.06 -24.90 16.44
CA GLY A 140 -16.34 -26.15 16.22
C GLY A 140 -15.89 -26.41 14.78
N THR A 141 -15.99 -25.41 13.89
CA THR A 141 -15.49 -25.55 12.50
C THR A 141 -13.98 -25.40 12.39
N ARG A 142 -13.33 -24.77 13.38
CA ARG A 142 -11.88 -24.64 13.53
C ARG A 142 -11.46 -24.88 14.98
N THR A 143 -10.19 -25.21 15.18
CA THR A 143 -9.58 -25.33 16.50
C THR A 143 -8.79 -24.08 16.84
N GLN A 144 -8.73 -23.71 18.13
CA GLN A 144 -7.81 -22.67 18.58
C GLN A 144 -6.37 -23.03 18.21
N GLY A 145 -5.66 -22.09 17.59
CA GLY A 145 -4.29 -22.31 17.13
C GLY A 145 -4.19 -22.90 15.74
N ASP A 146 -5.31 -23.24 15.09
CA ASP A 146 -5.31 -23.56 13.67
C ASP A 146 -4.86 -22.33 12.86
N GLU A 147 -4.05 -22.56 11.83
CA GLU A 147 -3.64 -21.51 10.91
C GLU A 147 -4.83 -21.07 10.03
N LYS A 148 -4.91 -19.76 9.82
CA LYS A 148 -5.86 -19.16 8.88
C LYS A 148 -5.36 -19.38 7.46
N ASN A 149 -6.23 -19.91 6.61
CA ASN A 149 -5.93 -20.10 5.20
C ASN A 149 -5.74 -18.75 4.48
N GLY A 150 -5.09 -18.77 3.32
CA GLY A 150 -4.94 -17.60 2.46
C GLY A 150 -3.74 -16.72 2.85
N LEU A 151 -3.60 -15.58 2.17
CA LEU A 151 -2.53 -14.63 2.50
C LEU A 151 -2.85 -13.92 3.83
N GLN A 152 -2.03 -14.15 4.85
CA GLN A 152 -2.22 -13.59 6.20
C GLN A 152 -1.15 -12.57 6.60
N THR A 153 -0.29 -12.16 5.67
CA THR A 153 0.81 -11.24 5.96
C THR A 153 0.32 -9.93 6.57
N HIS A 154 0.94 -9.53 7.66
CA HIS A 154 0.62 -8.31 8.37
C HIS A 154 1.83 -7.79 9.13
N VAL A 155 1.77 -6.54 9.57
CA VAL A 155 2.86 -5.92 10.32
C VAL A 155 2.38 -5.65 11.73
N HIS A 156 3.05 -6.25 12.71
CA HIS A 156 2.97 -5.80 14.09
C HIS A 156 3.87 -4.59 14.27
N PHE A 157 3.41 -3.59 15.00
CA PHE A 157 4.22 -2.43 15.32
C PHE A 157 4.15 -2.08 16.80
N LEU A 158 5.22 -1.44 17.28
CA LEU A 158 5.26 -0.78 18.57
C LEU A 158 5.88 0.62 18.45
N ILE A 159 5.38 1.54 19.28
CA ILE A 159 5.76 2.95 19.27
C ILE A 159 5.93 3.44 20.71
N GLY A 160 7.05 4.09 21.01
CA GLY A 160 7.30 4.73 22.29
C GLY A 160 6.31 5.87 22.57
N HIS A 161 5.92 6.05 23.84
CA HIS A 161 5.00 7.13 24.21
C HIS A 161 5.66 8.51 24.18
N MET A 162 6.98 8.59 24.25
CA MET A 162 7.71 9.85 24.14
C MET A 162 8.37 10.00 22.77
N SER A 163 8.62 11.24 22.35
CA SER A 163 9.58 11.52 21.29
C SER A 163 10.98 11.08 21.72
N LYS A 164 11.88 10.80 20.78
CA LYS A 164 13.26 10.32 21.05
C LYS A 164 14.02 11.23 22.03
N ASN A 165 13.84 12.54 21.92
CA ASN A 165 14.43 13.52 22.84
C ASN A 165 13.75 13.63 24.22
N GLY A 166 12.70 12.85 24.49
CA GLY A 166 11.97 12.81 25.75
C GLY A 166 11.08 14.03 26.03
N LYS A 167 10.84 14.92 25.05
CA LYS A 167 10.15 16.20 25.28
C LYS A 167 8.65 16.17 25.01
N LYS A 168 8.16 15.34 24.09
CA LYS A 168 6.76 15.37 23.63
C LYS A 168 6.09 14.01 23.83
N LYS A 169 4.86 14.01 24.35
CA LYS A 169 4.00 12.82 24.44
C LYS A 169 3.30 12.56 23.10
N LEU A 170 3.36 11.32 22.66
CA LEU A 170 2.90 10.79 21.37
C LEU A 170 1.85 9.70 21.58
N SER A 171 0.78 10.03 22.31
CA SER A 171 -0.28 9.07 22.59
C SER A 171 -1.32 9.05 21.47
N PRO A 172 -1.57 7.92 20.78
CA PRO A 172 -2.68 7.77 19.85
C PRO A 172 -4.04 7.64 20.55
N LYS A 173 -4.02 7.45 21.88
CA LYS A 173 -5.21 7.35 22.74
C LYS A 173 -5.62 8.69 23.35
N THR A 174 -5.00 9.80 22.95
CA THR A 174 -5.42 11.14 23.39
C THR A 174 -6.86 11.45 22.96
N ASN A 175 -7.57 12.27 23.76
CA ASN A 175 -8.87 12.81 23.40
C ASN A 175 -8.74 14.09 22.55
N HIS A 176 -7.56 14.69 22.51
CA HIS A 176 -7.26 15.83 21.64
C HIS A 176 -7.04 15.33 20.22
N ARG A 177 -7.78 15.85 19.24
CA ARG A 177 -7.66 15.43 17.82
C ARG A 177 -6.92 16.46 16.98
N ASP A 178 -7.38 17.70 17.03
CA ASP A 178 -6.72 18.84 16.43
C ASP A 178 -7.02 20.10 17.24
N THR A 179 -6.60 20.08 18.50
CA THR A 179 -6.95 21.16 19.43
C THR A 179 -6.13 22.39 19.08
N GLN A 180 -6.78 23.49 18.67
CA GLN A 180 -6.09 24.75 18.31
C GLN A 180 -6.03 25.76 19.47
N LYS A 181 -6.93 25.62 20.46
CA LYS A 181 -7.11 26.56 21.58
C LYS A 181 -6.80 25.89 22.92
N GLY A 182 -6.25 26.68 23.85
CA GLY A 182 -5.91 26.22 25.19
C GLY A 182 -4.45 25.74 25.32
N PRO A 183 -4.09 25.18 26.50
CA PRO A 183 -2.70 24.86 26.83
C PRO A 183 -2.14 23.66 26.06
N ILE A 184 -3.02 22.79 25.54
CA ILE A 184 -2.64 21.61 24.75
C ILE A 184 -3.04 21.86 23.30
N LYS A 185 -2.04 22.02 22.42
CA LYS A 185 -2.23 22.16 20.98
C LYS A 185 -1.92 20.85 20.24
N GLY A 186 -2.63 20.61 19.15
CA GLY A 186 -2.53 19.40 18.32
C GLY A 186 -3.37 18.24 18.86
N GLY A 187 -3.02 17.01 18.48
CA GLY A 187 -3.77 15.82 18.87
C GLY A 187 -3.46 14.58 18.05
N PHE A 188 -4.30 13.56 18.15
CA PHE A 188 -4.25 12.40 17.27
C PHE A 188 -5.68 11.99 16.92
N ASN A 189 -5.99 11.94 15.63
CA ASN A 189 -7.30 11.57 15.13
C ASN A 189 -7.23 10.16 14.51
N ARG A 190 -7.61 9.16 15.31
CA ARG A 190 -7.59 7.75 14.89
C ARG A 190 -8.39 7.47 13.62
N ASP A 191 -9.49 8.18 13.39
CA ASP A 191 -10.33 7.97 12.21
C ASP A 191 -9.63 8.50 10.95
N GLU A 192 -9.06 9.69 11.06
CA GLU A 192 -8.26 10.29 9.99
C GLU A 192 -6.97 9.50 9.72
N PHE A 193 -6.33 8.96 10.75
CA PHE A 193 -5.14 8.11 10.58
C PHE A 193 -5.46 6.87 9.74
N LYS A 194 -6.60 6.21 10.00
CA LYS A 194 -7.10 5.07 9.21
C LYS A 194 -7.40 5.48 7.76
N GLN A 195 -8.11 6.57 7.55
CA GLN A 195 -8.43 7.09 6.20
C GLN A 195 -7.18 7.49 5.41
N ARG A 196 -6.20 8.10 6.07
CA ARG A 196 -4.93 8.46 5.43
C ARG A 196 -4.12 7.22 5.10
N GLY A 197 -4.07 6.21 5.97
CA GLY A 197 -3.40 4.94 5.69
C GLY A 197 -3.94 4.27 4.41
N GLU A 198 -5.26 4.19 4.31
CA GLU A 198 -5.96 3.78 3.10
C GLU A 198 -5.54 4.56 1.85
N GLY A 199 -5.54 5.90 1.95
CA GLY A 199 -5.12 6.77 0.88
C GLY A 199 -3.65 6.60 0.49
N ILE A 200 -2.75 6.36 1.45
CA ILE A 200 -1.34 6.06 1.18
C ILE A 200 -1.22 4.80 0.31
N PHE A 201 -1.92 3.72 0.70
CA PHE A 201 -1.85 2.45 -0.04
C PHE A 201 -2.31 2.63 -1.49
N ASP A 202 -3.48 3.26 -1.67
CA ASP A 202 -4.05 3.53 -3.00
C ASP A 202 -3.11 4.33 -3.87
N GLN A 203 -2.45 5.31 -3.25
CA GLN A 203 -1.55 6.22 -3.92
C GLN A 203 -0.21 5.58 -4.26
N MET A 204 0.36 4.77 -3.37
CA MET A 204 1.64 4.11 -3.58
C MET A 204 1.55 3.06 -4.68
N PHE A 205 0.48 2.28 -4.67
CA PHE A 205 0.37 1.11 -5.53
C PHE A 205 -0.61 1.28 -6.70
N GLY A 206 -1.32 2.42 -6.77
CA GLY A 206 -2.39 2.62 -7.76
C GLY A 206 -3.57 1.69 -7.53
N TYR A 207 -3.88 1.38 -6.27
CA TYR A 207 -4.98 0.49 -5.91
C TYR A 207 -6.32 1.23 -6.01
N LEU A 208 -7.22 0.72 -6.86
CA LEU A 208 -8.60 1.20 -6.91
C LEU A 208 -9.44 0.53 -5.84
N ARG A 209 -9.37 1.06 -4.62
CA ARG A 209 -10.19 0.56 -3.52
C ARG A 209 -11.68 0.65 -3.87
N PRO A 210 -12.42 -0.47 -3.85
CA PRO A 210 -13.87 -0.46 -3.93
C PRO A 210 -14.49 0.30 -2.75
N LEU A 211 -15.63 0.96 -2.97
CA LEU A 211 -16.29 1.72 -1.92
C LEU A 211 -16.53 0.87 -0.66
N GLU A 212 -16.99 -0.37 -0.83
CA GLU A 212 -17.28 -1.32 0.26
C GLU A 212 -16.06 -1.69 1.11
N GLU A 213 -14.85 -1.55 0.57
CA GLU A 213 -13.61 -1.84 1.27
C GLU A 213 -13.06 -0.59 1.98
N SER A 214 -13.64 0.59 1.79
CA SER A 214 -13.15 1.82 2.42
C SER A 214 -13.54 1.92 3.90
N TYR A 215 -12.68 2.52 4.70
CA TYR A 215 -12.89 2.76 6.12
C TYR A 215 -14.14 3.61 6.34
N ASN A 216 -14.37 4.60 5.48
CA ASN A 216 -15.56 5.44 5.56
C ASN A 216 -16.83 4.61 5.39
N TYR A 217 -16.86 3.69 4.42
CA TYR A 217 -17.98 2.77 4.23
C TYR A 217 -18.23 1.93 5.47
N TYR A 218 -17.20 1.26 6.01
CA TYR A 218 -17.35 0.47 7.23
C TYR A 218 -17.82 1.29 8.43
N LYS A 219 -17.24 2.48 8.63
CA LYS A 219 -17.57 3.37 9.75
C LYS A 219 -19.02 3.85 9.68
N VAL A 220 -19.44 4.35 8.53
CA VAL A 220 -20.80 4.87 8.32
C VAL A 220 -21.82 3.73 8.42
N LYS A 221 -21.56 2.60 7.77
CA LYS A 221 -22.46 1.43 7.80
C LYS A 221 -22.71 0.91 9.23
N SER A 222 -21.66 0.84 10.05
CA SER A 222 -21.76 0.34 11.44
C SER A 222 -22.30 1.38 12.42
N ASN A 223 -21.79 2.61 12.35
CA ASN A 223 -21.93 3.61 13.41
C ASN A 223 -22.38 5.00 12.92
N GLY A 224 -22.64 5.19 11.63
CA GLY A 224 -23.06 6.47 11.05
C GLY A 224 -24.52 6.82 11.36
N ALA A 225 -24.92 8.06 11.06
CA ALA A 225 -26.33 8.46 11.11
C ALA A 225 -27.16 7.71 10.05
N ILE A 226 -28.47 7.63 10.24
CA ILE A 226 -29.36 6.93 9.31
C ILE A 226 -29.28 7.53 7.90
N SER A 227 -29.25 8.86 7.79
CA SER A 227 -29.06 9.58 6.51
C SER A 227 -27.80 9.12 5.79
N ASP A 228 -26.67 9.12 6.50
CA ASP A 228 -25.37 8.79 5.94
C ASP A 228 -25.31 7.33 5.49
N ARG A 229 -25.95 6.42 6.25
CA ARG A 229 -26.08 5.01 5.88
C ARG A 229 -26.88 4.82 4.59
N VAL A 230 -27.99 5.54 4.44
CA VAL A 230 -28.81 5.48 3.22
C VAL A 230 -28.00 5.99 2.02
N GLU A 231 -27.30 7.12 2.17
CA GLU A 231 -26.47 7.69 1.10
C GLU A 231 -25.36 6.73 0.66
N ILE A 232 -24.63 6.13 1.60
CA ILE A 232 -23.49 5.28 1.25
C ILE A 232 -23.92 3.94 0.65
N ILE A 233 -25.09 3.41 1.05
CA ILE A 233 -25.70 2.23 0.42
C ILE A 233 -26.15 2.57 -1.01
N GLN A 234 -26.77 3.74 -1.22
CA GLN A 234 -27.19 4.16 -2.56
C GLN A 234 -25.98 4.35 -3.49
N GLN A 235 -24.90 4.94 -3.00
CA GLN A 235 -23.64 5.07 -3.76
C GLN A 235 -23.11 3.70 -4.19
N HIS A 236 -23.08 2.73 -3.29
CA HIS A 236 -22.65 1.37 -3.58
C HIS A 236 -23.54 0.69 -4.64
N SER A 237 -24.86 0.82 -4.52
CA SER A 237 -25.81 0.32 -5.53
C SER A 237 -25.59 0.96 -6.89
N ASN A 238 -25.34 2.27 -6.93
CA ASN A 238 -25.05 2.99 -8.18
C ASN A 238 -23.75 2.51 -8.85
N GLU A 239 -22.70 2.17 -8.08
CA GLU A 239 -21.47 1.59 -8.61
C GLU A 239 -21.70 0.21 -9.24
N LYS A 240 -22.53 -0.63 -8.61
CA LYS A 240 -22.93 -1.93 -9.16
C LYS A 240 -23.68 -1.78 -10.48
N VAL A 241 -24.69 -0.90 -10.51
CA VAL A 241 -25.49 -0.65 -11.73
C VAL A 241 -24.61 -0.15 -12.87
N LYS A 242 -23.65 0.75 -12.61
CA LYS A 242 -22.69 1.22 -13.64
C LYS A 242 -21.85 0.09 -14.22
N LYS A 243 -21.38 -0.83 -13.36
CA LYS A 243 -20.61 -2.00 -13.79
C LYS A 243 -21.46 -2.93 -14.65
N GLU A 244 -22.68 -3.25 -14.20
CA GLU A 244 -23.61 -4.11 -14.94
C GLU A 244 -24.00 -3.49 -16.29
N THR A 245 -24.25 -2.17 -16.31
CA THR A 245 -24.57 -1.43 -17.54
C THR A 245 -23.43 -1.47 -18.55
N TYR A 246 -22.16 -1.39 -18.11
CA TYR A 246 -21.02 -1.56 -19.01
C TYR A 246 -20.93 -3.00 -19.54
N LEU A 247 -21.13 -3.99 -18.67
CA LEU A 247 -21.04 -5.40 -19.04
C LEU A 247 -22.15 -5.83 -20.01
N SER A 248 -23.32 -5.18 -19.97
CA SER A 248 -24.44 -5.45 -20.88
C SER A 248 -24.31 -4.81 -22.27
N GLN A 249 -23.26 -4.01 -22.53
CA GLN A 249 -23.02 -3.42 -23.85
C GLN A 249 -22.57 -4.47 -24.86
N SER A 250 -22.78 -4.20 -26.16
CA SER A 250 -22.23 -5.06 -27.22
C SER A 250 -20.70 -5.04 -27.21
N GLU A 251 -20.08 -6.08 -27.76
CA GLU A 251 -18.62 -6.16 -27.89
C GLU A 251 -18.05 -4.93 -28.61
N GLU A 252 -18.65 -4.54 -29.75
CA GLU A 252 -18.27 -3.35 -30.52
C GLU A 252 -18.31 -2.07 -29.68
N GLN A 253 -19.34 -1.90 -28.84
CA GLN A 253 -19.44 -0.75 -27.94
C GLN A 253 -18.35 -0.75 -26.87
N LYS A 254 -18.02 -1.92 -26.31
CA LYS A 254 -16.93 -2.06 -25.33
C LYS A 254 -15.57 -1.76 -25.97
N GLU A 255 -15.29 -2.31 -27.14
CA GLU A 255 -14.08 -2.02 -27.91
C GLU A 255 -13.94 -0.52 -28.20
N PHE A 256 -15.02 0.11 -28.67
CA PHE A 256 -15.05 1.55 -28.92
C PHE A 256 -14.73 2.38 -27.68
N ARG A 257 -15.26 2.02 -26.51
CA ARG A 257 -14.97 2.71 -25.24
C ARG A 257 -13.52 2.51 -24.78
N ILE A 258 -12.98 1.30 -24.94
CA ILE A 258 -11.56 1.00 -24.64
C ILE A 258 -10.66 1.89 -25.50
N ASN A 259 -10.89 1.89 -26.82
CA ASN A 259 -10.10 2.69 -27.76
C ASN A 259 -10.20 4.19 -27.45
N GLN A 260 -11.40 4.71 -27.21
CA GLN A 260 -11.58 6.12 -26.85
C GLN A 260 -10.81 6.50 -25.58
N LEU A 261 -10.90 5.69 -24.53
CA LEU A 261 -10.23 5.99 -23.26
C LEU A 261 -8.71 5.85 -23.37
N ALA A 262 -8.21 4.84 -24.08
CA ALA A 262 -6.78 4.67 -24.34
C ALA A 262 -6.21 5.87 -25.11
N ASN A 263 -6.89 6.31 -26.19
CA ASN A 263 -6.50 7.48 -26.96
C ASN A 263 -6.53 8.77 -26.11
N TYR A 264 -7.56 8.94 -25.28
CA TYR A 264 -7.64 10.07 -24.35
C TYR A 264 -6.44 10.12 -23.38
N ILE A 265 -6.02 8.97 -22.85
CA ILE A 265 -4.86 8.87 -21.96
C ILE A 265 -3.56 9.16 -22.71
N CYS A 266 -3.40 8.64 -23.93
CA CYS A 266 -2.20 8.84 -24.76
C CYS A 266 -1.98 10.31 -25.14
N HIS A 267 -3.06 11.07 -25.30
CA HIS A 267 -3.03 12.48 -25.72
C HIS A 267 -3.32 13.47 -24.58
N GLY A 268 -3.39 13.00 -23.33
CA GLY A 268 -3.88 13.75 -22.17
C GLY A 268 -2.86 14.67 -21.47
N ILE A 269 -3.38 15.77 -20.91
CA ILE A 269 -2.84 16.85 -20.04
C ILE A 269 -1.51 17.51 -20.44
N ASP A 270 -0.42 16.77 -20.69
CA ASP A 270 0.87 17.34 -21.13
C ASP A 270 1.21 16.82 -22.53
N LYS A 271 0.95 17.66 -23.54
CA LYS A 271 1.18 17.32 -24.96
C LYS A 271 2.65 17.04 -25.29
N ASN A 272 3.58 17.34 -24.38
CA ASN A 272 5.01 17.10 -24.57
C ASN A 272 5.45 15.69 -24.16
N ASN A 273 4.63 14.97 -23.37
CA ASN A 273 4.86 13.58 -22.99
C ASN A 273 3.89 12.67 -23.73
N LEU A 274 4.29 12.23 -24.93
CA LEU A 274 3.56 11.20 -25.65
C LEU A 274 3.57 9.92 -24.80
N LYS A 275 2.40 9.38 -24.48
CA LYS A 275 2.28 8.04 -23.91
C LYS A 275 1.80 7.12 -25.00
N LYS A 276 2.29 5.90 -25.04
CA LYS A 276 1.87 4.88 -25.99
C LYS A 276 1.08 3.80 -25.26
N ILE A 277 -0.06 3.42 -25.85
CA ILE A 277 -0.84 2.25 -25.45
C ILE A 277 -1.14 1.47 -26.74
N ASP A 278 -0.72 0.22 -26.80
CA ASP A 278 -1.09 -0.70 -27.87
C ASP A 278 -2.52 -1.20 -27.64
N THR A 279 -3.48 -0.55 -28.30
CA THR A 279 -4.90 -0.92 -28.20
C THR A 279 -5.19 -2.32 -28.76
N GLU A 280 -4.41 -2.83 -29.71
CA GLU A 280 -4.63 -4.19 -30.22
C GLU A 280 -4.28 -5.23 -29.16
N ALA A 281 -3.18 -5.03 -28.44
CA ALA A 281 -2.81 -5.89 -27.32
C ALA A 281 -3.90 -5.87 -26.23
N LEU A 282 -4.45 -4.70 -25.91
CA LEU A 282 -5.55 -4.57 -24.96
C LEU A 282 -6.80 -5.32 -25.42
N LEU A 283 -7.21 -5.18 -26.69
CA LEU A 283 -8.41 -5.85 -27.22
C LEU A 283 -8.23 -7.36 -27.30
N ARG A 284 -7.02 -7.86 -27.59
CA ARG A 284 -6.72 -9.30 -27.52
C ARG A 284 -6.94 -9.86 -26.12
N PHE A 285 -6.49 -9.14 -25.09
CA PHE A 285 -6.74 -9.51 -23.70
C PHE A 285 -8.24 -9.50 -23.39
N GLU A 286 -8.94 -8.43 -23.76
CA GLU A 286 -10.37 -8.28 -23.48
C GLU A 286 -11.18 -9.40 -24.14
N LYS A 287 -10.87 -9.76 -25.40
CA LYS A 287 -11.45 -10.91 -26.12
C LYS A 287 -11.19 -12.24 -25.44
N ARG A 288 -9.93 -12.51 -25.04
CA ARG A 288 -9.56 -13.74 -24.32
C ARG A 288 -10.36 -13.89 -23.03
N THR A 289 -10.69 -12.77 -22.39
CA THR A 289 -11.45 -12.74 -21.14
C THR A 289 -12.95 -12.53 -21.35
N ASP A 290 -13.48 -12.78 -22.55
CA ASP A 290 -14.92 -12.69 -22.84
C ASP A 290 -15.54 -11.33 -22.46
N TYR A 291 -14.79 -10.25 -22.73
CA TYR A 291 -15.21 -8.86 -22.46
C TYR A 291 -15.73 -8.61 -21.03
N ASN A 292 -15.06 -9.21 -20.05
CA ASN A 292 -15.35 -9.07 -18.63
C ASN A 292 -15.02 -7.67 -18.05
N GLY A 293 -14.55 -6.72 -18.86
CA GLY A 293 -14.32 -5.32 -18.49
C GLY A 293 -13.02 -5.08 -17.75
N TYR A 294 -12.07 -6.02 -17.75
CA TYR A 294 -10.82 -5.89 -17.02
C TYR A 294 -9.94 -4.78 -17.59
N ILE A 295 -9.83 -4.69 -18.91
CA ILE A 295 -9.05 -3.65 -19.57
C ILE A 295 -9.66 -2.29 -19.32
N TYR A 296 -10.98 -2.15 -19.47
CA TYR A 296 -11.64 -0.88 -19.25
C TYR A 296 -11.45 -0.38 -17.81
N ARG A 297 -11.58 -1.25 -16.81
CA ARG A 297 -11.29 -0.92 -15.41
C ARG A 297 -9.83 -0.51 -15.19
N SER A 298 -8.90 -1.18 -15.86
CA SER A 298 -7.47 -0.87 -15.81
C SER A 298 -7.15 0.49 -16.43
N LEU A 299 -7.77 0.84 -17.56
CA LEU A 299 -7.66 2.16 -18.17
C LEU A 299 -8.29 3.26 -17.30
N VAL A 300 -9.42 3.00 -16.64
CA VAL A 300 -10.01 3.93 -15.67
C VAL A 300 -9.05 4.18 -14.50
N ASN A 301 -8.37 3.14 -14.01
CA ASN A 301 -7.33 3.29 -13.00
C ASN A 301 -6.20 4.20 -13.48
N LEU A 302 -5.63 3.87 -14.64
CA LEU A 302 -4.52 4.62 -15.22
C LEU A 302 -4.88 6.10 -15.45
N ASN A 303 -6.09 6.38 -15.92
CA ASN A 303 -6.58 7.75 -16.09
C ASN A 303 -6.64 8.51 -14.75
N ARG A 304 -7.11 7.86 -13.67
CA ARG A 304 -7.12 8.45 -12.33
C ARG A 304 -5.72 8.76 -11.84
N MET A 305 -4.76 7.85 -12.02
CA MET A 305 -3.36 8.07 -11.68
C MET A 305 -2.77 9.25 -12.46
N CYS A 306 -3.05 9.34 -13.77
CA CYS A 306 -2.61 10.45 -14.60
C CYS A 306 -3.14 11.80 -14.10
N LYS A 307 -4.42 11.89 -13.75
CA LYS A 307 -5.02 13.12 -13.20
C LYS A 307 -4.43 13.56 -11.87
N GLN A 308 -3.83 12.64 -11.12
CA GLN A 308 -3.18 12.92 -9.84
C GLN A 308 -1.69 13.26 -9.98
N GLY A 309 -1.16 13.35 -11.21
CA GLY A 309 0.26 13.56 -11.46
C GLY A 309 1.13 12.36 -11.10
N LYS A 310 0.54 11.17 -11.04
CA LYS A 310 1.19 9.92 -10.61
C LYS A 310 1.25 8.91 -11.75
N THR A 311 1.41 9.38 -12.99
CA THR A 311 1.63 8.45 -14.09
C THR A 311 2.94 7.69 -13.84
N PRO A 312 2.97 6.36 -14.06
CA PRO A 312 4.24 5.66 -14.20
C PRO A 312 5.19 6.41 -15.14
N ASN A 313 6.49 6.40 -14.83
CA ASN A 313 7.52 7.05 -15.66
C ASN A 313 7.73 6.34 -17.02
N GLU A 314 7.01 5.26 -17.27
CA GLU A 314 7.07 4.47 -18.49
C GLU A 314 6.35 5.17 -19.66
N TYR A 315 7.02 5.22 -20.80
CA TYR A 315 6.46 5.78 -22.03
C TYR A 315 5.41 4.85 -22.67
N ASP A 316 5.61 3.53 -22.58
CA ASP A 316 4.65 2.52 -23.01
C ASP A 316 3.87 1.98 -21.80
N LEU A 317 2.58 2.29 -21.74
CA LEU A 317 1.71 1.97 -20.61
C LEU A 317 0.92 0.66 -20.81
N THR A 318 1.12 -0.02 -21.93
CA THR A 318 0.37 -1.24 -22.29
C THR A 318 0.50 -2.30 -21.22
N GLN A 319 1.73 -2.57 -20.76
CA GLN A 319 2.00 -3.61 -19.76
C GLN A 319 1.41 -3.26 -18.39
N LYS A 320 1.34 -1.98 -18.01
CA LYS A 320 0.66 -1.58 -16.77
C LYS A 320 -0.84 -1.81 -16.82
N VAL A 321 -1.46 -1.51 -17.96
CA VAL A 321 -2.90 -1.78 -18.15
C VAL A 321 -3.15 -3.29 -18.12
N ILE A 322 -2.37 -4.08 -18.85
CA ILE A 322 -2.50 -5.55 -18.88
C ILE A 322 -2.21 -6.16 -17.50
N GLY A 323 -1.15 -5.73 -16.81
CA GLY A 323 -0.82 -6.24 -15.48
C GLY A 323 -1.93 -6.03 -14.46
N PHE A 324 -2.55 -4.84 -14.43
CA PHE A 324 -3.71 -4.59 -13.57
C PHE A 324 -4.93 -5.41 -14.02
N ALA A 325 -5.14 -5.58 -15.34
CA ALA A 325 -6.24 -6.39 -15.87
C ALA A 325 -6.09 -7.87 -15.48
N SER A 326 -4.88 -8.42 -15.58
CA SER A 326 -4.53 -9.78 -15.14
C SER A 326 -4.78 -9.97 -13.66
N TYR A 327 -4.41 -8.99 -12.82
CA TYR A 327 -4.75 -9.02 -11.39
C TYR A 327 -6.28 -9.11 -11.18
N LEU A 328 -7.07 -8.30 -11.90
CA LEU A 328 -8.53 -8.32 -11.78
C LEU A 328 -9.15 -9.64 -12.24
N GLU A 329 -8.59 -10.24 -13.29
CA GLU A 329 -8.98 -11.57 -13.80
C GLU A 329 -8.74 -12.64 -12.73
N LEU A 330 -7.51 -12.73 -12.25
CA LEU A 330 -7.13 -13.70 -11.23
C LEU A 330 -7.93 -13.49 -9.93
N ARG A 331 -8.20 -12.24 -9.52
CA ARG A 331 -9.10 -11.93 -8.39
C ARG A 331 -10.50 -12.53 -8.57
N LYS A 332 -11.11 -12.40 -9.75
CA LYS A 332 -12.45 -12.98 -10.01
C LYS A 332 -12.41 -14.51 -9.88
N ASN A 333 -11.37 -15.13 -10.42
CA ASN A 333 -11.18 -16.58 -10.35
C ASN A 333 -10.94 -17.04 -8.91
N PHE A 334 -10.22 -16.25 -8.11
CA PHE A 334 -10.02 -16.50 -6.69
C PHE A 334 -11.35 -16.51 -5.93
N HIS A 335 -12.18 -15.47 -6.07
CA HIS A 335 -13.50 -15.42 -5.42
C HIS A 335 -14.49 -16.51 -5.88
N HIS A 336 -14.43 -16.94 -7.15
CA HIS A 336 -15.22 -18.08 -7.62
C HIS A 336 -14.73 -19.40 -7.01
N SER A 337 -13.42 -19.52 -6.75
CA SER A 337 -12.82 -20.72 -6.18
C SER A 337 -12.88 -20.78 -4.65
N SER A 338 -12.96 -19.64 -3.94
CA SER A 338 -13.03 -19.54 -2.48
C SER A 338 -14.42 -19.89 -1.92
N GLY A 339 -15.43 -20.05 -2.77
CA GLY A 339 -16.71 -20.68 -2.40
C GLY A 339 -16.63 -22.20 -2.21
N ILE A 340 -15.48 -22.80 -2.48
CA ILE A 340 -15.17 -24.23 -2.31
C ILE A 340 -14.00 -24.31 -1.32
N ASN A 341 -14.15 -25.08 -0.23
CA ASN A 341 -13.05 -25.36 0.70
C ASN A 341 -11.88 -25.99 -0.08
N LYS A 342 -10.83 -25.22 -0.35
CA LYS A 342 -9.65 -25.69 -1.09
C LYS A 342 -8.39 -25.72 -0.21
N PRO A 343 -7.46 -26.65 -0.49
CA PRO A 343 -6.22 -26.81 0.28
C PRO A 343 -5.29 -25.61 0.10
N ILE A 344 -4.49 -25.33 1.13
CA ILE A 344 -3.53 -24.21 1.23
C ILE A 344 -2.56 -24.16 0.04
N SER A 345 -2.14 -25.31 -0.48
CA SER A 345 -1.27 -25.43 -1.66
C SER A 345 -1.83 -24.76 -2.91
N PHE A 346 -3.14 -24.81 -3.13
CA PHE A 346 -3.79 -24.17 -4.28
C PHE A 346 -3.77 -22.63 -4.17
N ILE A 347 -3.86 -22.11 -2.95
CA ILE A 347 -3.78 -20.66 -2.70
C ILE A 347 -2.33 -20.18 -2.87
N GLN A 348 -1.36 -20.99 -2.44
CA GLN A 348 0.06 -20.70 -2.54
C GLN A 348 0.56 -20.74 -4.01
N GLU A 349 0.14 -21.73 -4.80
CA GLU A 349 0.38 -21.75 -6.26
C GLU A 349 -0.19 -20.53 -6.96
N ARG A 350 -1.45 -20.17 -6.68
CA ARG A 350 -2.07 -18.96 -7.23
C ARG A 350 -1.30 -17.70 -6.85
N SER A 351 -0.89 -17.57 -5.59
CA SER A 351 -0.05 -16.45 -5.13
C SER A 351 1.30 -16.38 -5.85
N ASN A 352 1.87 -17.51 -6.24
CA ASN A 352 3.09 -17.57 -7.03
C ASN A 352 2.83 -17.16 -8.50
N GLU A 353 1.71 -17.58 -9.11
CA GLU A 353 1.27 -17.06 -10.42
C GLU A 353 1.14 -15.53 -10.40
N PHE A 354 0.58 -14.97 -9.32
CA PHE A 354 0.54 -13.51 -9.15
C PHE A 354 1.94 -12.90 -9.05
N LYS A 355 2.85 -13.48 -8.26
CA LYS A 355 4.25 -13.03 -8.19
C LYS A 355 4.91 -13.03 -9.57
N GLU A 356 4.67 -14.03 -10.41
CA GLU A 356 5.17 -14.08 -11.78
C GLU A 356 4.59 -12.98 -12.67
N VAL A 357 3.28 -12.74 -12.62
CA VAL A 357 2.63 -11.65 -13.36
C VAL A 357 3.20 -10.29 -12.96
N PHE A 358 3.44 -10.07 -11.66
CA PHE A 358 4.00 -8.82 -11.17
C PHE A 358 5.51 -8.72 -11.41
N SER A 359 6.28 -9.81 -11.34
CA SER A 359 7.73 -9.81 -11.58
C SER A 359 8.05 -9.64 -13.07
N THR A 360 7.27 -10.24 -13.99
CA THR A 360 7.39 -9.98 -15.44
C THR A 360 7.02 -8.55 -15.79
N SER A 361 6.01 -7.97 -15.13
CA SER A 361 5.62 -6.56 -15.32
C SER A 361 6.64 -5.54 -14.75
N PHE A 362 7.54 -5.97 -13.86
CA PHE A 362 8.54 -5.12 -13.18
C PHE A 362 9.98 -5.35 -13.67
N SER A 363 10.31 -6.55 -14.15
CA SER A 363 11.62 -6.86 -14.76
C SER A 363 11.80 -6.18 -16.12
N LEU A 364 10.72 -5.95 -16.86
CA LEU A 364 10.72 -5.20 -18.12
C LEU A 364 10.94 -3.68 -17.96
N SER A 365 10.79 -3.12 -16.75
CA SER A 365 11.14 -1.71 -16.49
C SER A 365 12.62 -1.49 -16.18
N ASN A 366 13.35 -2.54 -15.79
CA ASN A 366 14.79 -2.46 -15.46
C ASN A 366 15.71 -2.89 -16.62
N SER A 367 15.20 -3.56 -17.66
CA SER A 367 16.04 -4.03 -18.78
C SER A 367 16.18 -3.04 -19.95
N ILE A 368 15.57 -1.86 -19.85
CA ILE A 368 15.65 -0.80 -20.88
C ILE A 368 16.65 0.32 -20.49
N SER A 369 17.19 0.32 -19.26
CA SER A 369 18.19 1.32 -18.84
C SER A 369 19.63 1.00 -19.25
N ASP A 370 19.95 -0.22 -19.69
CA ASP A 370 21.35 -0.66 -19.80
C ASP A 370 21.95 -0.61 -21.21
N ASN A 371 21.37 0.17 -22.12
CA ASN A 371 21.92 0.40 -23.46
C ASN A 371 22.08 1.89 -23.83
N TYR A 372 22.52 2.70 -22.88
CA TYR A 372 23.23 3.95 -23.20
C TYR A 372 24.64 3.89 -22.62
N SER A 373 25.60 3.59 -23.48
CA SER A 373 27.02 3.75 -23.19
C SER A 373 27.30 5.22 -22.87
N ASP A 374 28.04 5.42 -21.77
CA ASP A 374 28.53 6.72 -21.30
C ASP A 374 29.27 7.48 -22.42
N GLU A 375 28.66 8.53 -22.96
CA GLU A 375 29.41 9.58 -23.65
C GLU A 375 30.07 10.49 -22.62
N ASP A 376 31.42 10.56 -22.66
CA ASP A 376 32.26 11.42 -21.82
C ASP A 376 31.79 12.89 -21.87
N PRO A 377 31.41 13.50 -20.72
CA PRO A 377 31.02 14.91 -20.64
C PRO A 377 32.03 15.90 -21.24
N ALA A 378 33.32 15.53 -21.33
CA ALA A 378 34.36 16.34 -21.95
C ALA A 378 34.22 16.44 -23.48
N GLU A 379 33.64 15.42 -24.14
CA GLU A 379 33.47 15.39 -25.59
C GLU A 379 32.26 16.24 -26.04
N MET A 380 31.22 16.29 -25.20
CA MET A 380 30.04 17.16 -25.42
C MET A 380 30.39 18.66 -25.35
N GLN A 381 31.32 19.05 -24.47
CA GLN A 381 31.80 20.45 -24.40
C GLN A 381 32.70 20.83 -25.59
N ARG A 382 33.48 19.89 -26.14
CA ARG A 382 34.31 20.11 -27.34
C ARG A 382 33.44 20.31 -28.60
N ARG A 383 32.33 19.58 -28.74
CA ARG A 383 31.36 19.78 -29.84
C ARG A 383 30.65 21.13 -29.80
N LYS A 384 30.29 21.65 -28.61
CA LYS A 384 29.66 22.98 -28.47
C LYS A 384 30.61 24.14 -28.81
N LYS A 385 31.93 24.01 -28.58
CA LYS A 385 32.92 25.02 -28.99
C LYS A 385 33.22 25.01 -30.51
N LYS A 386 33.18 23.84 -31.18
CA LYS A 386 33.33 23.78 -32.65
C LYS A 386 32.16 24.40 -33.41
N LYS A 387 30.91 24.28 -32.93
CA LYS A 387 29.72 24.90 -33.58
C LYS A 387 29.62 26.43 -33.43
N LYS A 388 30.27 27.04 -32.42
CA LYS A 388 30.32 28.52 -32.28
C LYS A 388 31.49 29.18 -33.04
N GLY A 389 32.43 28.40 -33.58
CA GLY A 389 33.56 28.89 -34.36
C GLY A 389 33.33 28.95 -35.88
N SER A 390 32.29 28.27 -36.40
CA SER A 390 32.00 28.16 -37.83
C SER A 390 30.87 29.09 -38.32
N GLN A 391 30.39 30.01 -37.50
CA GLN A 391 29.33 30.99 -37.84
C GLN A 391 29.82 32.46 -37.83
N LYS A 392 31.14 32.69 -37.82
CA LYS A 392 31.77 34.03 -37.81
C LYS A 392 32.80 34.28 -38.92
N ARG A 393 32.81 33.46 -39.98
CA ARG A 393 33.60 33.70 -41.20
C ARG A 393 32.74 33.37 -42.40
N ASP A 394 31.88 34.32 -42.76
CA ASP A 394 31.32 34.50 -44.11
C ASP A 394 30.36 35.71 -44.09
N GLN A 395 30.91 36.86 -43.69
CA GLN A 395 30.39 38.18 -44.06
C GLN A 395 31.59 39.13 -44.12
N GLY A 396 31.98 39.52 -45.33
CA GLY A 396 32.93 40.61 -45.58
C GLY A 396 34.06 40.26 -46.55
N MET A 397 33.81 40.41 -47.85
CA MET A 397 34.61 41.30 -48.71
C MET A 397 34.02 41.32 -50.13
N SER A 398 33.43 42.46 -50.48
CA SER A 398 33.27 42.95 -51.85
C SER A 398 34.32 44.03 -52.11
N ILE A 399 35.08 43.90 -53.20
CA ILE A 399 35.36 44.88 -54.26
C ILE A 399 35.94 44.08 -55.42
#